data_AF-A0A942LYL0-F1
#
_entry.id   AF-A0A942LYL0-F1
#
_cell.length_a   1.000
_cell.length_b   1.000
_cell.length_c   1.000
_cell.angle_alpha   90.00
_cell.angle_beta   90.00
_cell.angle_gamma   90.00
#
_symmetry.space_group_name_H-M   'P 1'
#
loop_
_entity.id
_entity.type
_entity.pdbx_description
1 polymer ?
#
loop_
_entity_poly.entity_id
_entity_poly.type
_entity_poly.pdbx_seq_one_letter_code
_entity_poly.pdbx_strand_id
1 'polypeptide(L)'
;MGIIITTGDDHKTIIWDAETGKMLYTRLQLTDGDWLAYDEHYRYDFSEGAREHLYFTCGLEIIDLAQLKDALYVPGLVEKIMNGEDINYPKLSDLQICDALPIVERIESEKVHYHYKITTRRLGLEYVEVYINGKKVYTFQKNDLTESKGVFYLRIKQHEITKHFISGEENKVNVVAKAR
;
A
#
# COMPACT_ATOMS: atom_id res chain seq x y z
N MET A 1 20.96 -25.46 11.82
CA MET A 1 20.60 -24.32 10.98
C MET A 1 21.84 -23.74 10.31
N GLY A 2 22.25 -24.32 9.19
CA GLY A 2 23.15 -23.63 8.26
C GLY A 2 22.36 -22.56 7.48
N ILE A 3 23.00 -21.42 7.20
CA ILE A 3 22.40 -20.35 6.40
C ILE A 3 23.24 -20.16 5.14
N ILE A 4 22.58 -20.05 3.99
CA ILE A 4 23.19 -19.56 2.76
C ILE A 4 22.68 -18.14 2.52
N ILE A 5 23.58 -17.27 2.09
CA ILE A 5 23.26 -15.88 1.71
C ILE A 5 23.65 -15.71 0.25
N THR A 6 22.69 -15.29 -0.57
CA THR A 6 22.94 -14.91 -1.97
C THR A 6 22.61 -13.44 -2.14
N THR A 7 23.43 -12.71 -2.90
CA THR A 7 23.20 -11.30 -3.24
C THR A 7 23.35 -11.11 -4.75
N GLY A 8 22.67 -10.09 -5.30
CA GLY A 8 22.73 -9.76 -6.72
C GLY A 8 22.77 -8.25 -6.97
N ASP A 9 23.07 -7.89 -8.22
CA ASP A 9 23.16 -6.49 -8.68
C ASP A 9 21.80 -5.76 -8.62
N ASP A 10 20.69 -6.48 -8.43
CA ASP A 10 19.35 -5.93 -8.23
C ASP A 10 19.07 -5.51 -6.76
N HIS A 11 20.13 -5.42 -5.94
CA HIS A 11 20.09 -5.06 -4.52
C HIS A 11 19.30 -6.03 -3.63
N LYS A 12 18.97 -7.23 -4.13
CA LYS A 12 18.37 -8.28 -3.32
C LYS A 12 19.45 -9.08 -2.59
N THR A 13 19.13 -9.38 -1.35
CA THR A 13 19.79 -10.39 -0.54
C THR A 13 18.76 -11.44 -0.15
N ILE A 14 18.97 -12.69 -0.54
CA ILE A 14 18.08 -13.80 -0.22
C ILE A 14 18.76 -14.69 0.80
N ILE A 15 18.02 -15.01 1.87
CA ILE A 15 18.47 -15.87 2.95
C ILE A 15 17.80 -17.23 2.79
N TRP A 16 18.60 -18.29 2.84
CA TRP A 16 18.16 -19.65 2.63
C TRP A 16 18.52 -20.52 3.82
N ASP A 17 17.66 -21.47 4.13
CA ASP A 17 17.99 -22.59 4.98
C ASP A 17 18.87 -23.58 4.18
N ALA A 18 20.09 -23.83 4.65
CA ALA A 18 21.07 -24.64 3.93
C ALA A 18 20.73 -26.14 3.92
N GLU A 19 19.93 -26.60 4.87
CA GLU A 19 19.60 -28.02 5.06
C GLU A 19 18.46 -28.44 4.11
N THR A 20 17.46 -27.55 3.94
CA THR A 20 16.25 -27.78 3.16
C THR A 20 16.29 -27.11 1.78
N GLY A 21 17.16 -26.12 1.58
CA GLY A 21 17.19 -25.27 0.39
C GLY A 21 16.00 -24.30 0.30
N LYS A 22 15.19 -24.18 1.36
CA LYS A 22 14.03 -23.28 1.38
C LYS A 22 14.48 -21.83 1.55
N MET A 23 13.88 -20.92 0.79
CA MET A 23 14.03 -19.48 1.01
C MET A 23 13.32 -19.08 2.30
N LEU A 24 14.05 -18.42 3.20
CA LEU A 24 13.54 -17.91 4.47
C LEU A 24 12.89 -16.54 4.27
N TYR A 25 13.67 -15.58 3.74
CA TYR A 25 13.17 -14.28 3.35
C TYR A 25 14.11 -13.62 2.33
N THR A 26 13.58 -12.61 1.64
CA THR A 26 14.34 -11.67 0.82
C THR A 26 14.43 -10.32 1.53
N ARG A 27 15.61 -9.71 1.49
CA ARG A 27 15.87 -8.34 1.93
C ARG A 27 16.30 -7.49 0.74
N LEU A 28 15.67 -6.34 0.59
CA LEU A 28 16.04 -5.28 -0.34
C LEU A 28 16.67 -4.14 0.44
N GLN A 29 17.86 -3.72 0.01
CA GLN A 29 18.48 -2.50 0.51
C GLN A 29 18.08 -1.34 -0.38
N LEU A 30 17.52 -0.30 0.22
CA LEU A 30 17.15 0.96 -0.44
C LEU A 30 18.22 2.02 -0.16
N THR A 31 18.03 3.20 -0.74
CA THR A 31 18.85 4.39 -0.48
C THR A 31 18.77 4.81 1.00
N ASP A 32 19.75 5.58 1.45
CA ASP A 32 19.76 6.20 2.79
C ASP A 32 19.65 5.22 3.98
N GLY A 33 19.98 3.94 3.75
CA GLY A 33 19.95 2.90 4.77
C GLY A 33 18.58 2.24 4.94
N ASP A 34 17.57 2.67 4.21
CA ASP A 34 16.23 2.08 4.27
C ASP A 34 16.20 0.65 3.72
N TRP A 35 15.24 -0.15 4.17
CA TRP A 35 15.16 -1.55 3.82
C TRP A 35 13.73 -2.07 3.78
N LEU A 36 13.55 -3.13 2.99
CA LEU A 36 12.35 -3.95 2.94
C LEU A 36 12.77 -5.40 3.12
N ALA A 37 12.04 -6.15 3.94
CA ALA A 37 12.15 -7.60 4.04
C ALA A 37 10.78 -8.23 3.73
N TYR A 38 10.76 -9.32 2.98
CA TYR A 38 9.54 -10.07 2.71
C TYR A 38 9.80 -11.57 2.58
N ASP A 39 8.80 -12.37 2.89
CA ASP A 39 8.87 -13.83 2.79
C ASP A 39 8.27 -14.38 1.49
N GLU A 40 8.22 -15.71 1.36
CA GLU A 40 7.63 -16.41 0.21
C GLU A 40 6.12 -16.14 0.01
N HIS A 41 5.45 -15.53 0.99
CA HIS A 41 4.04 -15.19 0.96
C HIS A 41 3.80 -13.67 0.80
N TYR A 42 4.87 -12.91 0.55
CA TYR A 42 4.88 -11.45 0.44
C TYR A 42 4.34 -10.72 1.67
N ARG A 43 4.40 -11.39 2.83
CA ARG A 43 4.31 -10.70 4.13
C ARG A 43 5.61 -9.93 4.30
N TYR A 44 5.53 -8.70 4.81
CA TYR A 44 6.68 -7.80 4.78
C TYR A 44 6.88 -7.02 6.07
N ASP A 45 8.11 -6.57 6.27
CA ASP A 45 8.50 -5.56 7.24
C ASP A 45 9.45 -4.57 6.57
N PHE A 46 9.53 -3.34 7.05
CA PHE A 46 10.35 -2.31 6.42
C PHE A 46 10.80 -1.21 7.40
N SER A 47 11.81 -0.44 7.02
CA SER A 47 12.16 0.81 7.71
C SER A 47 11.21 1.94 7.38
N GLU A 48 11.13 2.96 8.24
CA GLU A 48 10.17 4.06 8.08
C GLU A 48 10.26 4.78 6.72
N GLY A 49 11.46 5.05 6.22
CA GLY A 49 11.66 5.73 4.94
C GLY A 49 11.38 4.84 3.72
N ALA A 50 11.44 3.51 3.86
CA ALA A 50 11.06 2.59 2.79
C ALA A 50 9.57 2.69 2.41
N ARG A 51 8.72 3.11 3.35
CA ARG A 51 7.26 3.08 3.23
C ARG A 51 6.73 3.78 1.97
N GLU A 52 7.30 4.92 1.62
CA GLU A 52 6.81 5.76 0.51
C GLU A 52 7.16 5.20 -0.87
N HIS A 53 8.03 4.20 -0.93
CA HIS A 53 8.51 3.58 -2.17
C HIS A 53 7.77 2.30 -2.55
N LEU A 54 6.91 1.79 -1.68
CA LEU A 54 6.28 0.48 -1.84
C LEU A 54 4.87 0.59 -2.41
N TYR A 55 4.60 -0.25 -3.39
CA TYR A 55 3.28 -0.49 -3.96
C TYR A 55 3.24 -1.92 -4.50
N PHE A 56 2.03 -2.46 -4.64
CA PHE A 56 1.82 -3.72 -5.33
C PHE A 56 1.44 -3.47 -6.79
N THR A 57 1.71 -4.44 -7.65
CA THR A 57 1.22 -4.39 -9.04
C THR A 57 0.50 -5.67 -9.41
N CYS A 58 -0.58 -5.52 -10.18
CA CYS A 58 -1.27 -6.61 -10.87
C CYS A 58 -1.18 -6.33 -12.37
N GLY A 59 -0.12 -6.82 -13.00
CA GLY A 59 0.19 -6.46 -14.39
C GLY A 59 0.52 -4.96 -14.50
N LEU A 60 -0.38 -4.19 -15.11
CA LEU A 60 -0.25 -2.73 -15.26
C LEU A 60 -1.01 -1.93 -14.19
N GLU A 61 -1.80 -2.61 -13.35
CA GLU A 61 -2.50 -1.96 -12.25
C GLU A 61 -1.55 -1.72 -11.08
N ILE A 62 -1.44 -0.47 -10.63
CA ILE A 62 -0.76 -0.10 -9.39
C ILE A 62 -1.77 -0.14 -8.25
N ILE A 63 -1.46 -0.90 -7.21
CA ILE A 63 -2.22 -0.97 -5.98
C ILE A 63 -1.40 -0.30 -4.89
N ASP A 64 -1.88 0.85 -4.42
CA ASP A 64 -1.24 1.62 -3.34
C ASP A 64 -1.14 0.76 -2.07
N LEU A 65 0.05 0.75 -1.47
CA LEU A 65 0.31 0.06 -0.20
C LEU A 65 -0.70 0.46 0.88
N ALA A 66 -1.16 1.72 0.92
CA ALA A 66 -2.14 2.19 1.89
C ALA A 66 -3.47 1.42 1.85
N GLN A 67 -3.81 0.78 0.72
CA GLN A 67 -5.00 -0.07 0.62
C GLN A 67 -4.82 -1.40 1.35
N LEU A 68 -3.59 -1.92 1.41
CA LEU A 68 -3.28 -3.28 1.86
C LEU A 68 -2.38 -3.34 3.11
N LYS A 69 -1.91 -2.18 3.58
CA LYS A 69 -0.84 -2.08 4.57
C LYS A 69 -1.12 -2.92 5.81
N ASP A 70 -2.34 -2.88 6.31
CA ASP A 70 -2.71 -3.50 7.57
C ASP A 70 -2.79 -5.03 7.50
N ALA A 71 -2.86 -5.61 6.29
CA ALA A 71 -3.03 -7.05 6.11
C ALA A 71 -1.69 -7.82 6.02
N LEU A 72 -0.69 -7.27 5.32
CA LEU A 72 0.56 -7.98 5.01
C LEU A 72 1.77 -7.50 5.81
N TYR A 73 1.64 -6.39 6.54
CA TYR A 73 2.71 -5.88 7.39
C TYR A 73 2.86 -6.71 8.68
N VAL A 74 4.05 -7.27 8.88
CA VAL A 74 4.40 -8.11 10.03
C VAL A 74 5.57 -7.47 10.77
N PRO A 75 5.33 -6.76 11.90
CA PRO A 75 6.40 -6.19 12.69
C PRO A 75 7.39 -7.26 13.15
N GLY A 76 8.69 -7.03 12.90
CA GLY A 76 9.76 -7.96 13.28
C GLY A 76 9.77 -9.24 12.44
N LEU A 77 9.28 -9.20 11.19
CA LEU A 77 9.15 -10.39 10.33
C LEU A 77 10.41 -11.26 10.31
N VAL A 78 11.57 -10.64 10.13
CA VAL A 78 12.86 -11.35 10.08
C VAL A 78 13.14 -12.10 11.37
N GLU A 79 12.97 -11.46 12.53
CA GLU A 79 13.18 -12.10 13.83
C GLU A 79 12.27 -13.32 14.00
N LYS A 80 10.99 -13.17 13.63
CA LYS A 80 10.01 -14.27 13.67
C LYS A 80 10.44 -15.46 12.82
N ILE A 81 10.85 -15.20 11.57
CA ILE A 81 11.32 -16.24 10.65
C ILE A 81 12.55 -16.95 11.22
N MET A 82 13.52 -16.18 11.72
CA MET A 82 14.79 -16.74 12.23
C MET A 82 14.60 -17.54 13.52
N ASN A 83 13.62 -17.18 14.35
CA ASN A 83 13.26 -17.91 15.57
C ASN A 83 12.34 -19.11 15.31
N GLY A 84 11.86 -19.30 14.07
CA GLY A 84 10.89 -20.34 13.74
C GLY A 84 9.51 -20.10 14.35
N GLU A 85 9.15 -18.84 14.59
CA GLU A 85 7.83 -18.47 15.10
C GLU A 85 6.75 -18.63 14.02
N ASP A 86 5.54 -19.00 14.45
CA ASP A 86 4.37 -19.02 13.57
C ASP A 86 3.97 -17.59 13.18
N ILE A 87 3.90 -17.34 11.86
CA ILE A 87 3.48 -16.05 11.31
C ILE A 87 2.00 -16.13 10.93
N ASN A 88 1.14 -15.78 11.88
CA ASN A 88 -0.32 -15.81 11.73
C ASN A 88 -0.87 -14.52 11.07
N TYR A 89 -0.39 -14.24 9.86
CA TYR A 89 -0.83 -13.11 9.04
C TYR A 89 -1.30 -13.63 7.67
N PRO A 90 -2.26 -12.95 7.01
CA PRO A 90 -2.67 -13.25 5.65
C PRO A 90 -1.48 -13.37 4.70
N LYS A 91 -1.60 -14.24 3.70
CA LYS A 91 -0.70 -14.28 2.54
C LYS A 91 -1.25 -13.34 1.47
N LEU A 92 -0.39 -12.81 0.60
CA LEU A 92 -0.86 -11.98 -0.51
C LEU A 92 -1.88 -12.72 -1.41
N SER A 93 -1.70 -14.04 -1.58
CA SER A 93 -2.64 -14.89 -2.32
C SER A 93 -4.05 -14.93 -1.71
N ASP A 94 -4.16 -14.79 -0.40
CA ASP A 94 -5.44 -14.88 0.32
C ASP A 94 -6.30 -13.65 0.08
N LEU A 95 -5.66 -12.50 -0.19
CA LEU A 95 -6.32 -11.21 -0.39
C LEU A 95 -6.94 -11.07 -1.78
N GLN A 96 -6.49 -11.85 -2.77
CA GLN A 96 -6.99 -11.83 -4.15
C GLN A 96 -7.21 -10.41 -4.71
N ILE A 97 -6.20 -9.54 -4.54
CA ILE A 97 -6.33 -8.08 -4.71
C ILE A 97 -6.48 -7.62 -6.16
N CYS A 98 -6.04 -8.42 -7.12
CA CYS A 98 -6.09 -8.07 -8.53
C CYS A 98 -7.54 -7.97 -9.01
N ASP A 99 -7.86 -6.87 -9.73
CA ASP A 99 -9.21 -6.53 -10.20
C ASP A 99 -10.28 -6.49 -9.10
N ALA A 100 -9.86 -6.40 -7.82
CA ALA A 100 -10.76 -6.51 -6.69
C ALA A 100 -11.04 -5.15 -6.02
N LEU A 101 -10.03 -4.29 -5.98
CA LEU A 101 -10.06 -3.01 -5.27
C LEU A 101 -10.64 -1.90 -6.17
N PRO A 102 -11.35 -0.91 -5.57
CA PRO A 102 -11.85 0.23 -6.32
C PRO A 102 -10.72 1.05 -6.97
N ILE A 103 -10.98 1.57 -8.17
CA ILE A 103 -10.06 2.49 -8.86
C ILE A 103 -10.46 3.92 -8.52
N VAL A 104 -9.48 4.75 -8.16
CA VAL A 104 -9.67 6.19 -7.94
C VAL A 104 -8.99 6.97 -9.07
N GLU A 105 -9.75 7.82 -9.76
CA GLU A 105 -9.27 8.65 -10.86
C GLU A 105 -9.58 10.12 -10.56
N ARG A 106 -8.58 11.00 -10.65
CA ARG A 106 -8.82 12.46 -10.51
C ARG A 106 -9.38 13.01 -11.81
N ILE A 107 -10.45 13.79 -11.72
CA ILE A 107 -11.04 14.52 -12.84
C ILE A 107 -10.55 15.98 -12.76
N GLU A 108 -9.69 16.39 -13.70
CA GLU A 108 -9.05 17.73 -13.69
C GLU A 108 -9.95 18.89 -14.16
N SER A 109 -11.22 18.63 -14.47
CA SER A 109 -12.10 19.61 -15.13
C SER A 109 -12.58 20.76 -14.23
N GLU A 110 -12.31 20.72 -12.92
CA GLU A 110 -12.83 21.70 -11.95
C GLU A 110 -11.71 22.39 -11.19
N LYS A 111 -11.43 23.66 -11.51
CA LYS A 111 -10.44 24.45 -10.76
C LYS A 111 -10.81 24.67 -9.29
N VAL A 112 -12.10 24.57 -8.94
CA VAL A 112 -12.64 24.93 -7.62
C VAL A 112 -12.78 23.71 -6.69
N HIS A 113 -12.75 22.49 -7.23
CA HIS A 113 -12.91 21.27 -6.46
C HIS A 113 -11.83 20.26 -6.80
N TYR A 114 -11.41 19.51 -5.79
CA TYR A 114 -10.81 18.21 -6.03
C TYR A 114 -11.95 17.23 -6.31
N HIS A 115 -12.03 16.78 -7.56
CA HIS A 115 -13.06 15.85 -8.03
C HIS A 115 -12.43 14.51 -8.37
N TYR A 116 -12.93 13.45 -7.75
CA TYR A 116 -12.49 12.08 -7.99
C TYR A 116 -13.65 11.21 -8.41
N LYS A 117 -13.40 10.36 -9.41
CA LYS A 117 -14.26 9.26 -9.82
C LYS A 117 -13.73 7.98 -9.17
N ILE A 118 -14.61 7.24 -8.52
CA ILE A 118 -14.30 5.99 -7.83
C ILE A 118 -15.12 4.88 -8.50
N THR A 119 -14.43 4.03 -9.26
CA THR A 119 -15.05 2.90 -9.96
C THR A 119 -14.99 1.68 -9.06
N THR A 120 -16.15 1.18 -8.64
CA THR A 120 -16.20 -0.03 -7.81
C THR A 120 -15.86 -1.28 -8.61
N ARG A 121 -15.27 -2.25 -7.91
CA ARG A 121 -14.92 -3.57 -8.46
C ARG A 121 -15.47 -4.68 -7.56
N ARG A 122 -14.90 -5.88 -7.64
CA ARG A 122 -15.41 -7.11 -7.00
C ARG A 122 -15.67 -6.98 -5.50
N LEU A 123 -14.78 -6.33 -4.74
CA LEU A 123 -14.95 -6.15 -3.29
C LEU A 123 -15.81 -4.93 -2.92
N GLY A 124 -16.28 -4.19 -3.92
CA GLY A 124 -17.05 -2.97 -3.73
C GLY A 124 -16.25 -1.87 -3.04
N LEU A 125 -16.96 -0.79 -2.68
CA LEU A 125 -16.45 0.29 -1.84
C LEU A 125 -16.96 0.07 -0.41
N GLU A 126 -16.21 0.47 0.60
CA GLU A 126 -16.65 0.61 1.99
C GLU A 126 -16.69 2.10 2.36
N TYR A 127 -15.54 2.77 2.30
CA TYR A 127 -15.37 4.20 2.53
C TYR A 127 -14.16 4.75 1.75
N VAL A 128 -13.98 6.06 1.74
CA VAL A 128 -12.87 6.75 1.08
C VAL A 128 -12.09 7.57 2.09
N GLU A 129 -10.77 7.50 2.03
CA GLU A 129 -9.86 8.29 2.85
C GLU A 129 -9.11 9.30 1.99
N VAL A 130 -8.90 10.49 2.54
CA VAL A 130 -8.09 11.54 1.91
C VAL A 130 -6.88 11.81 2.76
N TYR A 131 -5.72 11.77 2.12
CA TYR A 131 -4.43 12.03 2.71
C TYR A 131 -3.82 13.28 2.09
N ILE A 132 -3.25 14.13 2.93
CA ILE A 132 -2.47 15.29 2.51
C ILE A 132 -1.08 15.14 3.13
N ASN A 133 -0.05 15.07 2.28
CA ASN A 133 1.34 14.82 2.68
C ASN A 133 1.46 13.60 3.61
N GLY A 134 0.83 12.48 3.24
CA GLY A 134 0.87 11.23 4.01
C GLY A 134 -0.01 11.20 5.27
N LYS A 135 -0.58 12.34 5.70
CA LYS A 135 -1.48 12.41 6.85
C LYS A 135 -2.93 12.26 6.43
N LYS A 136 -3.66 11.33 7.06
CA LYS A 136 -5.12 11.20 6.87
C LYS A 136 -5.82 12.43 7.44
N VAL A 137 -6.59 13.12 6.60
CA VAL A 137 -7.31 14.35 6.97
C VAL A 137 -8.83 14.18 6.93
N TYR A 138 -9.33 13.26 6.08
CA TYR A 138 -10.76 13.01 5.93
C TYR A 138 -11.06 11.53 5.73
N THR A 139 -12.24 11.12 6.19
CA THR A 139 -12.87 9.85 5.87
C THR A 139 -14.30 10.14 5.44
N PHE A 140 -14.66 9.68 4.24
CA PHE A 140 -15.99 9.83 3.65
C PHE A 140 -16.64 8.45 3.56
N GLN A 141 -17.81 8.30 4.16
CA GLN A 141 -18.66 7.13 4.00
C GLN A 141 -19.34 7.17 2.63
N LYS A 142 -19.90 6.05 2.16
CA LYS A 142 -20.64 6.00 0.88
C LYS A 142 -21.71 7.08 0.76
N ASN A 143 -22.42 7.35 1.86
CA ASN A 143 -23.51 8.31 1.89
C ASN A 143 -23.03 9.75 1.74
N ASP A 144 -21.73 10.01 1.92
CA ASP A 144 -21.11 11.31 1.69
C ASP A 144 -20.71 11.52 0.22
N LEU A 145 -20.85 10.48 -0.62
CA LEU A 145 -20.46 10.48 -2.03
C LEU A 145 -21.69 10.58 -2.93
N THR A 146 -21.52 11.18 -4.11
CA THR A 146 -22.56 11.11 -5.15
C THR A 146 -22.41 9.80 -5.92
N GLU A 147 -23.47 9.01 -6.05
CA GLU A 147 -23.46 7.77 -6.81
C GLU A 147 -24.20 7.94 -8.15
N SER A 148 -23.63 7.40 -9.23
CA SER A 148 -24.32 7.25 -10.50
C SER A 148 -23.90 5.94 -11.17
N LYS A 149 -24.87 5.05 -11.42
CA LYS A 149 -24.66 3.76 -12.12
C LYS A 149 -23.49 2.93 -11.55
N GLY A 150 -23.35 2.85 -10.22
CA GLY A 150 -22.29 2.07 -9.55
C GLY A 150 -20.90 2.73 -9.52
N VAL A 151 -20.79 3.97 -9.98
CA VAL A 151 -19.61 4.82 -9.85
C VAL A 151 -19.87 5.89 -8.79
N PHE A 152 -18.91 6.09 -7.89
CA PHE A 152 -18.99 7.09 -6.84
C PHE A 152 -18.14 8.31 -7.20
N TYR A 153 -18.58 9.48 -6.77
CA TYR A 153 -17.89 10.75 -6.99
C TYR A 153 -17.66 11.45 -5.67
N LEU A 154 -16.40 11.77 -5.41
CA LEU A 154 -15.96 12.58 -4.29
C LEU A 154 -15.63 13.98 -4.80
N ARG A 155 -16.29 15.00 -4.26
CA ARG A 155 -16.02 16.42 -4.57
C ARG A 155 -15.71 17.15 -3.28
N ILE A 156 -14.51 17.72 -3.19
CA ILE A 156 -14.05 18.47 -2.02
C ILE A 156 -13.69 19.87 -2.48
N LYS A 157 -14.16 20.90 -1.76
CA LYS A 157 -13.84 22.29 -2.13
C LYS A 157 -12.35 22.53 -1.93
N GLN A 158 -11.72 23.25 -2.85
CA GLN A 158 -10.27 23.48 -2.83
C GLN A 158 -9.77 24.00 -1.49
N HIS A 159 -10.47 24.97 -0.88
CA HIS A 159 -10.09 25.55 0.41
C HIS A 159 -10.11 24.56 1.58
N GLU A 160 -10.92 23.51 1.51
CA GLU A 160 -10.96 22.46 2.55
C GLU A 160 -9.73 21.55 2.49
N ILE A 161 -9.13 21.41 1.30
CA ILE A 161 -7.87 20.68 1.10
C ILE A 161 -6.68 21.60 1.39
N THR A 162 -6.63 22.79 0.79
CA THR A 162 -5.45 23.68 0.87
C THR A 162 -5.20 24.23 2.27
N LYS A 163 -6.18 24.22 3.17
CA LYS A 163 -5.96 24.60 4.59
C LYS A 163 -5.02 23.66 5.34
N HIS A 164 -4.80 22.44 4.82
CA HIS A 164 -3.85 21.47 5.37
C HIS A 164 -2.49 21.50 4.67
N PHE A 165 -2.30 22.40 3.70
CA PHE A 165 -1.04 22.49 2.97
C PHE A 165 0.02 23.17 3.80
N ILE A 166 1.26 22.69 3.64
CA ILE A 166 2.45 23.30 4.21
C ILE A 166 2.96 24.36 3.22
N SER A 167 3.07 25.61 3.68
CA SER A 167 3.47 26.74 2.85
C SER A 167 4.93 26.60 2.43
N GLY A 168 5.22 26.81 1.15
CA GLY A 168 6.57 26.72 0.59
C GLY A 168 7.02 25.31 0.23
N GLU A 169 6.18 24.30 0.45
CA GLU A 169 6.44 22.90 0.08
C GLU A 169 5.52 22.43 -1.06
N GLU A 170 5.97 21.41 -1.80
CA GLU A 170 5.11 20.69 -2.71
C GLU A 170 4.13 19.83 -1.90
N ASN A 171 2.82 20.05 -2.11
CA ASN A 171 1.79 19.35 -1.36
C ASN A 171 1.15 18.25 -2.21
N LYS A 172 1.13 17.02 -1.68
CA LYS A 172 0.56 15.85 -2.34
C LYS A 172 -0.80 15.51 -1.73
N VAL A 173 -1.80 15.34 -2.58
CA VAL A 173 -3.14 14.88 -2.19
C VAL A 173 -3.32 13.47 -2.73
N ASN A 174 -3.54 12.51 -1.83
CA ASN A 174 -3.82 11.12 -2.19
C ASN A 174 -5.23 10.75 -1.73
N VAL A 175 -5.97 10.02 -2.57
CA VAL A 175 -7.33 9.56 -2.27
C VAL A 175 -7.36 8.05 -2.40
N VAL A 176 -7.72 7.40 -1.30
CA VAL A 176 -7.69 5.95 -1.18
C VAL A 176 -9.11 5.44 -0.97
N ALA A 177 -9.59 4.58 -1.86
CA ALA A 177 -10.87 3.91 -1.71
C ALA A 177 -10.67 2.55 -1.02
N LYS A 178 -11.31 2.35 0.12
CA LYS A 178 -11.24 1.12 0.90
C LYS A 178 -12.35 0.17 0.47
N ALA A 179 -12.00 -1.08 0.23
CA ALA A 179 -12.95 -2.14 -0.13
C ALA A 179 -13.57 -2.79 1.11
N ARG A 180 -14.63 -3.59 0.92
CA ARG A 180 -15.30 -4.33 2.00
C ARG A 180 -14.57 -5.60 2.40
#